data_AF-A0A7X9FNF3-F1
#
_entry.id   AF-A0A7X9FNF3-F1
#
_cell.length_a   1.000
_cell.length_b   1.000
_cell.length_c   1.000
_cell.angle_alpha   90.00
_cell.angle_beta   90.00
_cell.angle_gamma   90.00
#
_symmetry.space_group_name_H-M   'P 1'
#
loop_
_entity.id
_entity.type
_entity.pdbx_description
1 polymer ?
#
loop_
_entity_poly.entity_id
_entity_poly.type
_entity_poly.pdbx_seq_one_letter_code
_entity_poly.pdbx_strand_id
1 'polypeptide(L)'
;MQHPDAGSTAYEESRGEFSLEDRVEACLVLHEELKERKTLREVLEERVFLECIRVNRDRINEFPLLEIEQKSLIDMLLRRSADHPGHTHVKGLIGEFIAVLNRYGKARAAGAQEAASALFADLSRAEALLVKAVQGAVYCGSLIKDNVSDAIIKHFGEVSVEMLDEITARCEFDEHWWRAVVNAFARERIAAGHTGMVAGEKYSVFREGGFVGVRLPFDAVLAELGGTDKAIQKTRVQNAFEDLEKADEGRRVVAALSAFLSSGEGPVSESGSAPAVGRHLARIAAMDPAGTDYAVAPSPDENPSRRDFLAAQVTALATGAGLVLAVVTSDFERAIRDFDARERRIILAMTGRFERDRLERTMPLVLEFAYLNLLREMGREEGGKVVFRTVRVRRAVAVEVQALADQPGGGLTRIGRRRLFEDDPERPDMLVWKPRTVEELGALCAVLQLDETVAAKIAAMWETAPFRVDILVAVNLEAVARVTPNPALRVAEILARFGVAPRRAARSPDMATTAGQTPNAPAGADQGEDAP
;
A
#
# COMPACT_ATOMS: atom_id res chain seq x y z
N MET A 1 -21.81 37.25 -28.11
CA MET A 1 -21.54 37.73 -26.74
C MET A 1 -20.10 37.40 -26.42
N GLN A 2 -19.24 38.41 -26.48
CA GLN A 2 -17.84 38.33 -26.09
C GLN A 2 -17.78 38.39 -24.55
N HIS A 3 -17.11 37.45 -23.93
CA HIS A 3 -16.54 37.60 -22.59
C HIS A 3 -15.05 37.26 -22.67
N PRO A 4 -14.20 37.95 -21.90
CA PRO A 4 -12.81 38.21 -22.25
C PRO A 4 -11.84 37.22 -21.59
N ASP A 5 -10.70 37.07 -22.26
CA ASP A 5 -9.47 36.45 -21.78
C ASP A 5 -9.12 36.91 -20.36
N ALA A 6 -8.90 35.93 -19.49
CA ALA A 6 -8.27 36.10 -18.19
C ALA A 6 -7.16 35.05 -18.03
N GLY A 7 -5.92 35.46 -18.33
CA GLY A 7 -4.73 35.05 -17.58
C GLY A 7 -4.19 33.63 -17.78
N SER A 8 -3.95 33.21 -19.02
CA SER A 8 -2.92 32.21 -19.32
C SER A 8 -1.68 32.93 -19.83
N THR A 9 -0.75 33.26 -18.94
CA THR A 9 0.55 33.83 -19.33
C THR A 9 1.67 33.25 -18.49
N ALA A 10 2.64 32.64 -19.18
CA ALA A 10 4.05 32.48 -18.80
C ALA A 10 4.56 31.14 -18.22
N TYR A 11 3.88 29.99 -18.38
CA TYR A 11 4.42 28.69 -17.92
C TYR A 11 4.82 27.69 -19.02
N GLU A 12 4.53 27.94 -20.31
CA GLU A 12 4.78 26.95 -21.37
C GLU A 12 6.01 27.18 -22.26
N GLU A 13 6.75 28.29 -22.11
CA GLU A 13 7.87 28.62 -23.02
C GLU A 13 9.23 28.65 -22.30
N SER A 14 9.84 27.47 -22.10
CA SER A 14 11.30 27.30 -22.17
C SER A 14 11.66 25.81 -22.13
N ARG A 15 11.66 25.17 -23.30
CA ARG A 15 12.23 23.82 -23.51
C ARG A 15 13.66 23.92 -24.05
N GLY A 16 14.50 24.75 -23.42
CA GLY A 16 15.93 24.80 -23.67
C GLY A 16 16.69 24.35 -22.44
N GLU A 17 17.76 23.57 -22.60
CA GLU A 17 18.68 23.25 -21.50
C GLU A 17 19.27 24.57 -20.96
N PHE A 18 18.94 24.93 -19.72
CA PHE A 18 19.51 26.11 -19.09
C PHE A 18 20.99 25.86 -18.78
N SER A 19 21.88 26.73 -19.29
CA SER A 19 23.28 26.73 -18.87
C SER A 19 23.39 27.11 -17.38
N LEU A 20 24.53 26.86 -16.74
CA LEU A 20 24.73 27.27 -15.34
C LEU A 20 24.54 28.79 -15.16
N GLU A 21 24.96 29.58 -16.15
CA GLU A 21 24.82 31.03 -16.15
C GLU A 21 23.33 31.42 -16.21
N ASP A 22 22.56 30.79 -17.09
CA ASP A 22 21.12 31.05 -17.21
C ASP A 22 20.36 30.70 -15.92
N ARG A 23 20.71 29.59 -15.26
CA ARG A 23 20.07 29.15 -14.01
C ARG A 23 20.36 30.09 -12.86
N VAL A 24 21.62 30.49 -12.70
CA VAL A 24 22.03 31.45 -11.67
C VAL A 24 21.35 32.80 -11.91
N GLU A 25 21.28 33.25 -13.17
CA GLU A 25 20.65 34.52 -13.51
C GLU A 25 19.15 34.52 -13.21
N ALA A 26 18.43 33.46 -13.60
CA ALA A 26 17.00 33.34 -13.32
C ALA A 26 16.70 33.43 -11.81
N CYS A 27 17.46 32.69 -11.00
CA CYS A 27 17.36 32.76 -9.53
C CYS A 27 17.72 34.15 -8.99
N LEU A 28 18.76 34.80 -9.53
CA LEU A 28 19.20 36.12 -9.08
C LEU A 28 18.16 37.21 -9.37
N VAL A 29 17.59 37.21 -10.58
CA VAL A 29 16.53 38.13 -10.99
C VAL A 29 15.34 38.01 -10.04
N LEU A 30 14.84 36.79 -9.82
CA LEU A 30 13.73 36.57 -8.89
C LEU A 30 14.10 37.01 -7.46
N HIS A 31 15.32 36.74 -7.02
CA HIS A 31 15.77 37.14 -5.68
C HIS A 31 15.74 38.66 -5.49
N GLU A 32 16.23 39.44 -6.47
CA GLU A 32 16.21 40.90 -6.41
C GLU A 32 14.77 41.46 -6.50
N GLU A 33 13.92 40.92 -7.38
CA GLU A 33 12.50 41.31 -7.44
C GLU A 33 11.79 41.11 -6.09
N LEU A 34 12.04 39.99 -5.41
CA LEU A 34 11.43 39.69 -4.12
C LEU A 34 11.97 40.61 -3.01
N LYS A 35 13.24 41.01 -3.08
CA LYS A 35 13.85 42.00 -2.16
C LYS A 35 13.26 43.38 -2.35
N GLU A 36 13.07 43.83 -3.59
CA GLU A 36 12.45 45.12 -3.91
C GLU A 36 11.02 45.21 -3.37
N ARG A 37 10.26 44.11 -3.49
CA ARG A 37 8.91 43.98 -2.94
C ARG A 37 8.86 43.83 -1.41
N LYS A 38 10.01 43.78 -0.73
CA LYS A 38 10.14 43.57 0.73
C LYS A 38 9.39 42.31 1.20
N THR A 39 9.49 41.24 0.41
CA THR A 39 8.84 39.96 0.69
C THR A 39 9.34 39.38 2.02
N LEU A 40 8.47 38.70 2.76
CA LEU A 40 8.86 37.99 3.98
C LEU A 40 9.95 36.95 3.67
N ARG A 41 10.92 36.80 4.58
CA ARG A 41 12.07 35.91 4.37
C ARG A 41 11.67 34.48 4.01
N GLU A 42 10.67 33.93 4.68
CA GLU A 42 10.21 32.56 4.43
C GLU A 42 9.62 32.39 3.02
N VAL A 43 8.83 33.36 2.58
CA VAL A 43 8.26 33.39 1.23
C VAL A 43 9.36 33.60 0.18
N LEU A 44 10.37 34.41 0.49
CA LEU A 44 11.53 34.58 -0.40
C LEU A 44 12.32 33.28 -0.55
N GLU A 45 12.62 32.59 0.56
CA GLU A 45 13.33 31.31 0.57
C GLU A 45 12.60 30.26 -0.27
N GLU A 46 11.29 30.13 -0.07
CA GLU A 46 10.41 29.23 -0.84
C GLU A 46 10.40 29.57 -2.33
N ARG A 47 10.19 30.84 -2.70
CA ARG A 47 10.07 31.24 -4.11
C ARG A 47 11.38 31.09 -4.88
N VAL A 48 12.52 31.39 -4.25
CA VAL A 48 13.84 31.15 -4.86
C VAL A 48 14.12 29.65 -5.00
N PHE A 49 13.74 28.84 -4.01
CA PHE A 49 13.89 27.39 -4.10
C PHE A 49 13.04 26.78 -5.23
N LEU A 50 11.79 27.23 -5.37
CA LEU A 50 10.91 26.85 -6.49
C LEU A 50 11.52 27.18 -7.84
N GLU A 51 12.10 28.38 -7.98
CA GLU A 51 12.77 28.79 -9.21
C GLU A 51 14.02 27.95 -9.50
N CYS A 52 14.80 27.62 -8.46
CA CYS A 52 15.94 26.71 -8.56
C CYS A 52 15.52 25.33 -9.09
N ILE A 53 14.39 24.78 -8.60
CA ILE A 53 13.84 23.52 -9.12
C ILE A 53 13.42 23.68 -10.58
N ARG A 54 12.67 24.74 -10.90
CA ARG A 54 12.16 25.00 -12.26
C ARG A 54 13.28 24.98 -13.30
N VAL A 55 14.38 25.70 -13.02
CA VAL A 55 15.51 25.82 -13.95
C VAL A 55 16.43 24.59 -13.97
N ASN A 56 16.29 23.69 -13.00
CA ASN A 56 17.04 22.43 -12.91
C ASN A 56 16.22 21.18 -13.25
N ARG A 57 14.95 21.31 -13.67
CA ARG A 57 14.06 20.16 -13.90
C ARG A 57 14.65 19.08 -14.80
N ASP A 58 15.38 19.47 -15.85
CA ASP A 58 15.97 18.55 -16.83
C ASP A 58 17.20 17.81 -16.28
N ARG A 59 17.76 18.28 -15.15
CA ARG A 59 18.87 17.67 -14.41
C ARG A 59 18.40 16.78 -13.26
N ILE A 60 17.09 16.75 -12.98
CA ILE A 60 16.48 15.90 -11.97
C ILE A 60 15.89 14.69 -12.70
N ASN A 61 16.50 13.54 -12.53
CA ASN A 61 16.02 12.28 -13.10
C ASN A 61 14.63 11.96 -12.55
N GLU A 62 13.72 11.56 -13.43
CA GLU A 62 12.34 11.19 -13.09
C GLU A 62 11.49 12.33 -12.52
N PHE A 63 11.87 13.58 -12.78
CA PHE A 63 11.07 14.72 -12.33
C PHE A 63 9.62 14.60 -12.85
N PRO A 64 8.60 14.73 -11.98
CA PRO A 64 7.22 14.50 -12.36
C PRO A 64 6.77 15.41 -13.50
N LEU A 65 6.00 14.86 -14.45
CA LEU A 65 5.47 15.64 -15.58
C LEU A 65 4.22 16.43 -15.20
N LEU A 66 3.40 15.90 -14.30
CA LEU A 66 2.16 16.55 -13.87
C LEU A 66 2.45 17.64 -12.84
N GLU A 67 1.90 18.84 -13.06
CA GLU A 67 2.07 19.99 -12.16
C GLU A 67 1.63 19.67 -10.72
N ILE A 68 0.55 18.90 -10.56
CA ILE A 68 0.04 18.50 -9.24
C ILE A 68 1.06 17.62 -8.48
N GLU A 69 1.80 16.78 -9.17
CA GLU A 69 2.83 15.93 -8.58
C GLU A 69 4.09 16.72 -8.26
N GLN A 70 4.46 17.67 -9.13
CA GLN A 70 5.54 18.62 -8.86
C GLN A 70 5.24 19.42 -7.60
N LYS A 71 4.02 19.99 -7.52
CA LYS A 71 3.54 20.72 -6.34
C LYS A 71 3.60 19.85 -5.09
N SER A 72 3.08 18.62 -5.16
CA SER A 72 3.11 17.68 -4.02
C SER A 72 4.53 17.44 -3.51
N LEU A 73 5.50 17.26 -4.43
CA LEU A 73 6.89 17.03 -4.09
C LEU A 73 7.54 18.23 -3.40
N ILE A 74 7.28 19.43 -3.92
CA ILE A 74 7.77 20.68 -3.33
C ILE A 74 7.15 20.86 -1.94
N ASP A 75 5.83 20.67 -1.82
CA ASP A 75 5.13 20.81 -0.55
C ASP A 75 5.72 19.84 0.48
N MET A 76 5.99 18.58 0.13
CA MET A 76 6.64 17.63 1.06
C MET A 76 8.01 18.10 1.56
N LEU A 77 8.82 18.77 0.73
CA LEU A 77 10.14 19.29 1.13
C LEU A 77 10.03 20.53 2.04
N LEU A 78 9.01 21.36 1.82
CA LEU A 78 8.83 22.64 2.52
C LEU A 78 7.90 22.58 3.74
N ARG A 79 7.04 21.56 3.82
CA ARG A 79 5.99 21.42 4.84
C ARG A 79 6.61 21.13 6.20
N ARG A 80 6.39 22.00 7.20
CA ARG A 80 6.92 21.84 8.57
C ARG A 80 6.28 20.71 9.39
N SER A 81 5.54 19.78 8.79
CA SER A 81 4.50 19.00 9.50
C SER A 81 4.98 17.80 10.32
N ALA A 82 6.28 17.65 10.62
CA ALA A 82 6.76 16.43 11.28
C ALA A 82 7.95 16.59 12.25
N ASP A 83 8.40 17.81 12.57
CA ASP A 83 9.64 18.05 13.35
C ASP A 83 10.85 17.20 12.87
N HIS A 84 10.86 16.80 11.60
CA HIS A 84 11.90 15.95 11.05
C HIS A 84 13.19 16.78 10.85
N PRO A 85 14.36 16.35 11.37
CA PRO A 85 15.62 17.13 11.29
C PRO A 85 16.02 17.52 9.85
N GLY A 86 15.62 16.70 8.88
CA GLY A 86 15.79 16.98 7.46
C GLY A 86 15.24 18.33 6.98
N HIS A 87 14.16 18.86 7.56
CA HIS A 87 13.63 20.18 7.16
C HIS A 87 14.61 21.29 7.53
N THR A 88 15.26 21.20 8.69
CA THR A 88 16.30 22.14 9.10
C THR A 88 17.48 22.09 8.14
N HIS A 89 17.89 20.89 7.73
CA HIS A 89 18.97 20.72 6.76
C HIS A 89 18.64 21.33 5.40
N VAL A 90 17.48 21.01 4.81
CA VAL A 90 17.03 21.58 3.52
C VAL A 90 16.91 23.10 3.62
N LYS A 91 16.34 23.63 4.70
CA LYS A 91 16.28 25.08 4.94
C LYS A 91 17.67 25.71 5.04
N GLY A 92 18.63 25.02 5.65
CA GLY A 92 20.04 25.41 5.69
C GLY A 92 20.63 25.53 4.29
N LEU A 93 20.43 24.53 3.43
CA LEU A 93 20.88 24.56 2.04
C LEU A 93 20.26 25.71 1.25
N ILE A 94 18.96 25.98 1.42
CA ILE A 94 18.26 27.09 0.77
C ILE A 94 18.86 28.43 1.23
N GLY A 95 19.06 28.59 2.54
CA GLY A 95 19.67 29.79 3.11
C GLY A 95 21.10 30.03 2.63
N GLU A 96 21.91 28.97 2.53
CA GLU A 96 23.27 29.04 2.00
C GLU A 96 23.28 29.46 0.53
N PHE A 97 22.45 28.82 -0.31
CA PHE A 97 22.34 29.17 -1.72
C PHE A 97 21.98 30.65 -1.91
N ILE A 98 20.95 31.14 -1.22
CA ILE A 98 20.53 32.56 -1.28
C ILE A 98 21.63 33.50 -0.77
N ALA A 99 22.35 33.11 0.27
CA ALA A 99 23.46 33.92 0.79
C ALA A 99 24.62 34.04 -0.20
N VAL A 100 24.95 32.96 -0.92
CA VAL A 100 25.95 33.01 -2.01
C VAL A 100 25.40 33.81 -3.19
N LEU A 101 24.13 33.64 -3.55
CA LEU A 101 23.46 34.33 -4.66
C LEU A 101 23.47 35.85 -4.48
N ASN A 102 23.13 36.33 -3.29
CA ASN A 102 23.17 37.75 -2.95
C ASN A 102 24.61 38.32 -2.96
N ARG A 103 25.60 37.53 -2.52
CA ARG A 103 27.02 37.94 -2.61
C ARG A 103 27.48 38.04 -4.06
N TYR A 104 27.07 37.09 -4.89
CA TYR A 104 27.36 37.07 -6.33
C TYR A 104 26.75 38.30 -7.03
N GLY A 105 25.46 38.59 -6.80
CA GLY A 105 24.79 39.77 -7.35
C GLY A 105 25.51 41.08 -7.00
N LYS A 106 25.96 41.23 -5.75
CA LYS A 106 26.75 42.40 -5.31
C LYS A 106 28.11 42.47 -5.98
N ALA A 107 28.83 41.36 -6.11
CA ALA A 107 30.14 41.32 -6.77
C ALA A 107 30.03 41.69 -8.26
N ARG A 108 28.98 41.20 -8.95
CA ARG A 108 28.69 41.53 -10.35
C ARG A 108 28.35 43.01 -10.51
N ALA A 109 27.49 43.56 -9.64
CA ALA A 109 27.13 44.98 -9.67
C ALA A 109 28.33 45.92 -9.40
N ALA A 110 29.30 45.47 -8.59
CA ALA A 110 30.52 46.21 -8.28
C ALA A 110 31.64 46.03 -9.33
N GLY A 111 31.44 45.22 -10.38
CA GLY A 111 32.47 44.92 -11.39
C GLY A 111 33.64 44.06 -10.87
N ALA A 112 33.47 43.36 -9.75
CA ALA A 112 34.52 42.56 -9.11
C ALA A 112 34.62 41.16 -9.73
N GLN A 113 35.19 41.06 -10.93
CA GLN A 113 35.15 39.85 -11.78
C GLN A 113 35.77 38.59 -11.13
N GLU A 114 36.91 38.73 -10.43
CA GLU A 114 37.55 37.60 -9.75
C GLU A 114 36.68 37.06 -8.60
N ALA A 115 36.10 37.96 -7.80
CA ALA A 115 35.19 37.59 -6.71
C ALA A 115 33.89 36.96 -7.24
N ALA A 116 33.34 37.50 -8.33
CA ALA A 116 32.16 36.94 -8.99
C ALA A 116 32.43 35.52 -9.51
N SER A 117 33.60 35.27 -10.08
CA SER A 117 33.99 33.95 -10.59
C SER A 117 34.15 32.91 -9.47
N ALA A 118 34.74 33.28 -8.33
CA ALA A 118 34.83 32.40 -7.16
C ALA A 118 33.45 32.06 -6.59
N LEU A 119 32.58 33.07 -6.45
CA LEU A 119 31.20 32.89 -5.96
C LEU A 119 30.34 32.05 -6.92
N PHE A 120 30.65 32.06 -8.21
CA PHE A 120 29.96 31.23 -9.20
C PHE A 120 30.22 29.74 -9.00
N ALA A 121 31.45 29.35 -8.63
CA ALA A 121 31.77 27.97 -8.28
C ALA A 121 31.07 27.52 -6.98
N ASP A 122 30.94 28.43 -6.00
CA ASP A 122 30.22 28.17 -4.76
C ASP A 122 28.70 28.05 -5.01
N LEU A 123 28.14 28.86 -5.92
CA LEU A 123 26.75 28.75 -6.36
C LEU A 123 26.49 27.40 -7.01
N SER A 124 27.37 26.95 -7.90
CA SER A 124 27.22 25.64 -8.54
C SER A 124 27.22 24.49 -7.51
N ARG A 125 28.02 24.61 -6.44
CA ARG A 125 28.05 23.62 -5.35
C ARG A 125 26.77 23.65 -4.52
N ALA A 126 26.32 24.82 -4.08
CA ALA A 126 25.08 24.97 -3.32
C ALA A 126 23.85 24.54 -4.14
N GLU A 127 23.79 24.91 -5.42
CA GLU A 127 22.76 24.46 -6.36
C GLU A 127 22.73 22.92 -6.45
N ALA A 128 23.90 22.29 -6.61
CA ALA A 128 23.97 20.84 -6.71
C ALA A 128 23.42 20.14 -5.46
N LEU A 129 23.70 20.66 -4.25
CA LEU A 129 23.16 20.07 -3.01
C LEU A 129 21.63 20.20 -2.94
N LEU A 130 21.07 21.35 -3.33
CA LEU A 130 19.61 21.53 -3.42
C LEU A 130 18.98 20.55 -4.41
N VAL A 131 19.55 20.45 -5.61
CA VAL A 131 19.10 19.50 -6.65
C VAL A 131 19.16 18.06 -6.15
N LYS A 132 20.20 17.69 -5.39
CA LYS A 132 20.34 16.34 -4.82
C LYS A 132 19.31 16.05 -3.72
N ALA A 133 18.95 17.03 -2.90
CA ALA A 133 17.83 16.87 -1.96
C ALA A 133 16.50 16.62 -2.69
N VAL A 134 16.25 17.37 -3.77
CA VAL A 134 15.06 17.18 -4.61
C VAL A 134 15.08 15.82 -5.32
N GLN A 135 16.23 15.40 -5.84
CA GLN A 135 16.40 14.09 -6.49
C GLN A 135 16.07 12.92 -5.56
N GLY A 136 16.50 12.99 -4.30
CA GLY A 136 16.18 11.97 -3.29
C GLY A 136 14.69 11.90 -3.00
N ALA A 137 14.03 13.06 -2.93
CA ALA A 137 12.57 13.15 -2.79
C ALA A 137 11.84 12.55 -4.00
N VAL A 138 12.30 12.84 -5.23
CA VAL A 138 11.74 12.26 -6.47
C VAL A 138 11.85 10.75 -6.45
N TYR A 139 13.05 10.19 -6.24
CA TYR A 139 13.22 8.74 -6.23
C TYR A 139 12.38 8.05 -5.16
N CYS A 140 12.29 8.62 -3.96
CA CYS A 140 11.47 8.05 -2.89
C CYS A 140 9.97 8.11 -3.24
N GLY A 141 9.48 9.27 -3.69
CA GLY A 141 8.08 9.47 -4.05
C GLY A 141 7.63 8.56 -5.19
N SER A 142 8.41 8.50 -6.27
CA SER A 142 8.16 7.60 -7.40
C SER A 142 8.17 6.14 -6.96
N LEU A 143 9.17 5.70 -6.19
CA LEU A 143 9.25 4.31 -5.72
C LEU A 143 8.04 3.91 -4.88
N ILE A 144 7.57 4.79 -4.00
CA ILE A 144 6.37 4.53 -3.18
C ILE A 144 5.15 4.39 -4.08
N LYS A 145 4.91 5.34 -4.98
CA LYS A 145 3.76 5.29 -5.90
C LYS A 145 3.79 4.05 -6.80
N ASP A 146 4.94 3.74 -7.38
CA ASP A 146 5.13 2.58 -8.24
C ASP A 146 4.83 1.27 -7.48
N ASN A 147 5.36 1.12 -6.26
CA ASN A 147 5.11 -0.08 -5.45
C ASN A 147 3.63 -0.20 -5.00
N VAL A 148 2.96 0.93 -4.74
CA VAL A 148 1.52 0.94 -4.45
C VAL A 148 0.71 0.58 -5.68
N SER A 149 1.08 1.11 -6.84
CA SER A 149 0.47 0.75 -8.14
C SER A 149 0.60 -0.73 -8.41
N ASP A 150 1.80 -1.30 -8.25
CA ASP A 150 2.03 -2.75 -8.38
C ASP A 150 1.13 -3.58 -7.45
N ALA A 151 1.02 -3.17 -6.18
CA ALA A 151 0.17 -3.87 -5.22
C ALA A 151 -1.31 -3.78 -5.62
N ILE A 152 -1.77 -2.62 -6.10
CA ILE A 152 -3.14 -2.44 -6.59
C ILE A 152 -3.37 -3.30 -7.83
N ILE A 153 -2.53 -3.21 -8.87
CA ILE A 153 -2.67 -3.99 -10.10
C ILE A 153 -2.70 -5.49 -9.79
N LYS A 154 -1.85 -5.97 -8.88
CA LYS A 154 -1.82 -7.38 -8.48
C LYS A 154 -3.17 -7.85 -7.92
N HIS A 155 -3.83 -7.04 -7.10
CA HIS A 155 -5.09 -7.41 -6.43
C HIS A 155 -6.35 -7.05 -7.23
N PHE A 156 -6.29 -6.07 -8.13
CA PHE A 156 -7.47 -5.55 -8.85
C PHE A 156 -7.38 -5.67 -10.38
N GLY A 157 -6.24 -6.07 -10.92
CA GLY A 157 -5.99 -6.27 -12.35
C GLY A 157 -5.59 -5.00 -13.09
N GLU A 158 -5.27 -5.14 -14.38
CA GLU A 158 -4.84 -4.02 -15.25
C GLU A 158 -5.90 -2.89 -15.35
N VAL A 159 -7.17 -3.21 -15.12
CA VAL A 159 -8.27 -2.23 -15.11
C VAL A 159 -8.15 -1.19 -13.98
N SER A 160 -7.33 -1.45 -12.96
CA SER A 160 -7.12 -0.50 -11.86
C SER A 160 -6.23 0.68 -12.25
N VAL A 161 -5.44 0.56 -13.33
CA VAL A 161 -4.46 1.58 -13.73
C VAL A 161 -5.16 2.89 -14.05
N GLU A 162 -6.19 2.86 -14.90
CA GLU A 162 -6.95 4.06 -15.27
C GLU A 162 -7.55 4.77 -14.05
N MET A 163 -8.10 4.01 -13.10
CA MET A 163 -8.65 4.57 -11.86
C MET A 163 -7.57 5.20 -10.97
N LEU A 164 -6.37 4.62 -10.91
CA LEU A 164 -5.24 5.18 -10.15
C LEU A 164 -4.68 6.43 -10.82
N ASP A 165 -4.64 6.46 -12.15
CA ASP A 165 -4.24 7.63 -12.94
C ASP A 165 -5.23 8.78 -12.76
N GLU A 166 -6.53 8.52 -12.77
CA GLU A 166 -7.57 9.51 -12.46
C GLU A 166 -7.42 10.11 -11.05
N ILE A 167 -7.12 9.27 -10.06
CA ILE A 167 -6.85 9.74 -8.69
C ILE A 167 -5.59 10.62 -8.67
N THR A 168 -4.53 10.20 -9.35
CA THR A 168 -3.25 10.92 -9.39
C THR A 168 -3.35 12.24 -10.14
N ALA A 169 -4.19 12.33 -11.17
CA ALA A 169 -4.44 13.55 -11.93
C ALA A 169 -5.20 14.62 -11.14
N ARG A 170 -6.00 14.22 -10.13
CA ARG A 170 -6.89 15.14 -9.39
C ARG A 170 -6.52 15.36 -7.92
N CYS A 171 -5.65 14.53 -7.35
CA CYS A 171 -5.24 14.62 -5.95
C CYS A 171 -3.73 14.84 -5.84
N GLU A 172 -3.34 15.81 -5.01
CA GLU A 172 -1.96 15.95 -4.53
C GLU A 172 -1.57 14.70 -3.73
N PHE A 173 -0.29 14.32 -3.76
CA PHE A 173 0.20 13.13 -3.08
C PHE A 173 0.33 13.35 -1.56
N ASP A 174 -0.83 13.47 -0.91
CA ASP A 174 -1.02 13.79 0.50
C ASP A 174 -2.11 12.88 1.12
N GLU A 175 -2.68 13.28 2.26
CA GLU A 175 -3.77 12.56 2.93
C GLU A 175 -4.98 12.33 1.99
N HIS A 176 -5.30 13.26 1.09
CA HIS A 176 -6.45 13.15 0.18
C HIS A 176 -6.24 12.08 -0.87
N TRP A 177 -5.04 11.99 -1.47
CA TRP A 177 -4.71 10.91 -2.40
C TRP A 177 -4.80 9.54 -1.72
N TRP A 178 -4.25 9.40 -0.51
CA TRP A 178 -4.36 8.15 0.25
C TRP A 178 -5.81 7.79 0.59
N ARG A 179 -6.64 8.77 0.99
CA ARG A 179 -8.07 8.55 1.23
C ARG A 179 -8.78 8.11 -0.04
N ALA A 180 -8.50 8.75 -1.17
CA ALA A 180 -9.08 8.40 -2.46
C ALA A 180 -8.71 6.96 -2.85
N VAL A 181 -7.44 6.57 -2.72
CA VAL A 181 -6.98 5.20 -2.98
C VAL A 181 -7.65 4.18 -2.06
N VAL A 182 -7.68 4.41 -0.74
CA VAL A 182 -8.30 3.49 0.23
C VAL A 182 -9.81 3.38 0.00
N ASN A 183 -10.48 4.47 -0.35
CA ASN A 183 -11.91 4.44 -0.64
C ASN A 183 -12.20 3.64 -1.92
N ALA A 184 -11.51 3.97 -3.01
CA ALA A 184 -11.66 3.36 -4.32
C ALA A 184 -11.35 1.85 -4.32
N PHE A 185 -10.22 1.47 -3.74
CA PHE A 185 -9.72 0.11 -3.84
C PHE A 185 -10.07 -0.77 -2.64
N ALA A 186 -10.38 -0.20 -1.46
CA ALA A 186 -10.84 -1.00 -0.34
C ALA A 186 -12.34 -0.84 -0.07
N ARG A 187 -12.81 0.36 0.29
CA ARG A 187 -14.20 0.52 0.79
C ARG A 187 -15.25 0.20 -0.26
N GLU A 188 -15.14 0.80 -1.44
CA GLU A 188 -16.11 0.62 -2.52
C GLU A 188 -16.11 -0.82 -3.04
N ARG A 189 -14.91 -1.41 -3.20
CA ARG A 189 -14.76 -2.80 -3.64
C ARG A 189 -15.34 -3.80 -2.65
N ILE A 190 -15.11 -3.59 -1.36
CA ILE A 190 -15.68 -4.44 -0.30
C ILE A 190 -17.19 -4.27 -0.20
N ALA A 191 -17.72 -3.06 -0.34
CA ALA A 191 -19.16 -2.83 -0.35
C ALA A 191 -19.82 -3.54 -1.54
N ALA A 192 -19.26 -3.39 -2.74
CA ALA A 192 -19.72 -4.08 -3.94
C ALA A 192 -19.66 -5.61 -3.78
N GLY A 193 -18.52 -6.15 -3.35
CA GLY A 193 -18.33 -7.59 -3.15
C GLY A 193 -19.24 -8.17 -2.06
N HIS A 194 -19.54 -7.42 -0.99
CA HIS A 194 -20.52 -7.82 0.01
C HIS A 194 -21.92 -7.92 -0.61
N THR A 195 -22.34 -6.90 -1.37
CA THR A 195 -23.63 -6.90 -2.07
C THR A 195 -23.73 -8.08 -3.05
N GLY A 196 -22.69 -8.33 -3.85
CA GLY A 196 -22.65 -9.46 -4.79
C GLY A 196 -22.70 -10.82 -4.10
N MET A 197 -21.92 -11.01 -3.02
CA MET A 197 -21.95 -12.22 -2.20
C MET A 197 -23.33 -12.47 -1.60
N VAL A 198 -23.98 -11.44 -1.04
CA VAL A 198 -25.33 -11.54 -0.47
C VAL A 198 -26.35 -11.89 -1.54
N ALA A 199 -26.33 -11.20 -2.68
CA ALA A 199 -27.26 -11.43 -3.78
C ALA A 199 -27.14 -12.84 -4.37
N GLY A 200 -25.93 -13.40 -4.38
CA GLY A 200 -25.66 -14.78 -4.77
C GLY A 200 -25.88 -15.82 -3.66
N GLU A 201 -26.43 -15.43 -2.50
CA GLU A 201 -26.62 -16.27 -1.31
C GLU A 201 -25.35 -17.03 -0.88
N LYS A 202 -24.17 -16.45 -1.12
CA LYS A 202 -22.85 -17.03 -0.81
C LYS A 202 -22.47 -16.83 0.66
N TYR A 203 -23.38 -17.20 1.56
CA TYR A 203 -23.19 -17.14 3.01
C TYR A 203 -23.87 -18.33 3.68
N SER A 204 -23.54 -18.57 4.95
CA SER A 204 -24.20 -19.62 5.74
C SER A 204 -24.68 -19.10 7.08
N VAL A 205 -25.85 -19.58 7.53
CA VAL A 205 -26.41 -19.23 8.84
C VAL A 205 -25.97 -20.28 9.85
N PHE A 206 -25.64 -19.84 11.07
CA PHE A 206 -25.26 -20.73 12.15
C PHE A 206 -26.03 -20.41 13.44
N ARG A 207 -26.10 -21.41 14.32
CA ARG A 207 -26.55 -21.28 15.71
C ARG A 207 -25.58 -22.05 16.58
N GLU A 208 -24.93 -21.36 17.51
CA GLU A 208 -23.91 -21.93 18.38
C GLU A 208 -24.02 -21.34 19.78
N GLY A 209 -24.31 -22.18 20.77
CA GLY A 209 -24.55 -21.74 22.15
C GLY A 209 -25.61 -20.64 22.25
N GLY A 210 -25.25 -19.53 22.90
CA GLY A 210 -26.10 -18.34 23.05
C GLY A 210 -26.12 -17.40 21.83
N PHE A 211 -25.56 -17.81 20.69
CA PHE A 211 -25.45 -16.97 19.50
C PHE A 211 -26.16 -17.58 18.29
N VAL A 212 -26.71 -16.70 17.46
CA VAL A 212 -27.19 -17.01 16.11
C VAL A 212 -26.61 -15.98 15.15
N GLY A 213 -26.25 -16.37 13.95
CA GLY A 213 -25.50 -15.46 13.10
C GLY A 213 -25.33 -15.92 11.67
N VAL A 214 -24.56 -15.15 10.93
CA VAL A 214 -24.15 -15.47 9.56
C VAL A 214 -22.64 -15.55 9.48
N ARG A 215 -22.16 -16.52 8.71
CA ARG A 215 -20.77 -16.68 8.28
C ARG A 215 -20.66 -16.16 6.86
N LEU A 216 -19.81 -15.15 6.70
CA LEU A 216 -19.54 -14.44 5.47
C LEU A 216 -18.12 -14.81 5.01
N PRO A 217 -17.97 -15.71 4.03
CA PRO A 217 -16.65 -16.09 3.52
C PRO A 217 -16.01 -14.91 2.82
N PHE A 218 -14.81 -14.52 3.25
CA PHE A 218 -14.14 -13.34 2.71
C PHE A 218 -13.74 -13.54 1.24
N ASP A 219 -13.35 -14.76 0.87
CA ASP A 219 -13.10 -15.14 -0.52
C ASP A 219 -14.27 -14.82 -1.45
N ALA A 220 -15.51 -15.01 -1.00
CA ALA A 220 -16.67 -14.72 -1.83
C ALA A 220 -16.84 -13.22 -2.11
N VAL A 221 -16.39 -12.36 -1.18
CA VAL A 221 -16.31 -10.90 -1.38
C VAL A 221 -15.16 -10.54 -2.30
N LEU A 222 -14.02 -11.24 -2.17
CA LEU A 222 -12.84 -11.00 -3.00
C LEU A 222 -12.94 -11.61 -4.41
N ALA A 223 -13.86 -12.54 -4.65
CA ALA A 223 -13.99 -13.25 -5.93
C ALA A 223 -14.32 -12.32 -7.11
N GLU A 224 -14.85 -11.13 -6.84
CA GLU A 224 -15.14 -10.11 -7.86
C GLU A 224 -13.91 -9.23 -8.17
N LEU A 225 -12.83 -9.35 -7.40
CA LEU A 225 -11.59 -8.64 -7.67
C LEU A 225 -10.85 -9.35 -8.80
N GLY A 226 -10.72 -8.66 -9.94
CA GLY A 226 -10.04 -9.17 -11.13
C GLY A 226 -8.51 -9.11 -11.06
N GLY A 227 -7.92 -9.53 -9.94
CA GLY A 227 -6.47 -9.56 -9.73
C GLY A 227 -5.70 -10.32 -10.82
N THR A 228 -4.38 -10.18 -10.84
CA THR A 228 -3.52 -10.77 -11.88
C THR A 228 -2.25 -11.38 -11.29
N ASP A 229 -1.90 -12.57 -11.80
CA ASP A 229 -0.62 -13.23 -11.54
C ASP A 229 0.44 -12.90 -12.60
N LYS A 230 0.09 -12.07 -13.60
CA LYS A 230 1.05 -11.63 -14.63
C LYS A 230 2.17 -10.81 -13.99
N ALA A 231 3.36 -10.94 -14.55
CA ALA A 231 4.48 -10.08 -14.18
C ALA A 231 4.15 -8.63 -14.58
N ILE A 232 4.10 -7.74 -13.59
CA ILE A 232 3.92 -6.30 -13.80
C ILE A 232 5.26 -5.70 -14.21
N GLN A 233 5.25 -4.92 -15.29
CA GLN A 233 6.46 -4.28 -15.81
C GLN A 233 6.94 -3.22 -14.82
N LYS A 234 8.19 -3.37 -14.38
CA LYS A 234 8.81 -2.45 -13.42
C LYS A 234 9.25 -1.16 -14.09
N THR A 235 9.11 -0.05 -13.36
CA THR A 235 9.63 1.25 -13.79
C THR A 235 11.16 1.30 -13.71
N ARG A 236 11.76 2.32 -14.31
CA ARG A 236 13.22 2.55 -14.23
C ARG A 236 13.67 2.74 -12.78
N VAL A 237 12.90 3.45 -11.96
CA VAL A 237 13.14 3.66 -10.51
C VAL A 237 13.14 2.33 -9.76
N GLN A 238 12.13 1.48 -9.98
CA GLN A 238 12.04 0.18 -9.33
C GLN A 238 13.20 -0.75 -9.74
N ASN A 239 13.55 -0.79 -11.03
CA ASN A 239 14.67 -1.59 -11.50
C ASN A 239 15.99 -1.11 -10.88
N ALA A 240 16.27 0.19 -10.91
CA ALA A 240 17.47 0.78 -10.30
C ALA A 240 17.55 0.47 -8.80
N PHE A 241 16.44 0.58 -8.07
CA PHE A 241 16.39 0.22 -6.66
C PHE A 241 16.66 -1.26 -6.45
N GLU A 242 16.01 -2.16 -7.20
CA GLU A 242 16.16 -3.60 -7.08
C GLU A 242 17.54 -4.14 -7.43
N ASP A 243 18.12 -3.63 -8.51
CA ASP A 243 19.38 -4.14 -9.05
C ASP A 243 20.56 -3.89 -8.10
N LEU A 244 20.46 -2.87 -7.24
CA LEU A 244 21.42 -2.62 -6.16
C LEU A 244 21.53 -3.78 -5.15
N GLU A 245 20.47 -4.56 -4.91
CA GLU A 245 20.57 -5.73 -4.03
C GLU A 245 20.98 -7.00 -4.78
N LYS A 246 20.81 -7.05 -6.11
CA LYS A 246 21.17 -8.22 -6.93
C LYS A 246 22.67 -8.26 -7.22
N ALA A 247 23.28 -7.13 -7.53
CA ALA A 247 24.70 -7.02 -7.86
C ALA A 247 25.60 -6.91 -6.61
N ASP A 248 26.76 -7.58 -6.61
CA ASP A 248 27.76 -7.47 -5.54
C ASP A 248 28.25 -6.04 -5.34
N GLU A 249 28.48 -5.32 -6.44
CA GLU A 249 28.90 -3.92 -6.43
C GLU A 249 27.83 -3.03 -5.79
N GLY A 250 26.57 -3.18 -6.20
CA GLY A 250 25.44 -2.47 -5.60
C GLY A 250 25.34 -2.71 -4.10
N ARG A 251 25.47 -3.96 -3.64
CA ARG A 251 25.46 -4.30 -2.20
C ARG A 251 26.60 -3.61 -1.44
N ARG A 252 27.79 -3.49 -2.03
CA ARG A 252 28.93 -2.78 -1.42
C ARG A 252 28.66 -1.28 -1.34
N VAL A 253 28.13 -0.67 -2.39
CA VAL A 253 27.76 0.76 -2.37
C VAL A 253 26.74 1.02 -1.28
N VAL A 254 25.65 0.25 -1.22
CA VAL A 254 24.61 0.41 -0.19
C VAL A 254 25.18 0.23 1.22
N ALA A 255 26.07 -0.74 1.42
CA ALA A 255 26.72 -0.95 2.71
C ALA A 255 27.62 0.24 3.11
N ALA A 256 28.40 0.77 2.19
CA ALA A 256 29.26 1.93 2.41
C ALA A 256 28.44 3.18 2.76
N LEU A 257 27.38 3.46 2.00
CA LEU A 257 26.48 4.60 2.27
C LEU A 257 25.72 4.42 3.59
N SER A 258 25.27 3.19 3.90
CA SER A 258 24.60 2.90 5.17
C SER A 258 25.52 3.14 6.36
N ALA A 259 26.79 2.71 6.27
CA ALA A 259 27.79 2.96 7.30
C ALA A 259 28.07 4.45 7.45
N PHE A 260 28.28 5.18 6.34
CA PHE A 260 28.49 6.62 6.34
C PHE A 260 27.33 7.37 7.02
N LEU A 261 26.10 7.16 6.54
CA LEU A 261 24.90 7.84 7.06
C LEU A 261 24.59 7.52 8.52
N SER A 262 25.06 6.37 9.03
CA SER A 262 24.89 5.97 10.43
C SER A 262 26.03 6.45 11.34
N SER A 263 27.19 6.81 10.78
CA SER A 263 28.43 7.07 11.52
C SER A 263 28.62 8.51 11.99
N GLY A 264 27.88 9.46 11.41
CA GLY A 264 28.04 10.90 11.68
C GLY A 264 26.84 11.56 12.36
N GLU A 265 27.07 12.76 12.90
CA GLU A 265 26.00 13.72 13.22
C GLU A 265 25.46 14.29 11.91
N GLY A 266 24.17 14.07 11.64
CA GLY A 266 23.53 14.52 10.42
C GLY A 266 22.02 14.30 10.45
N PRO A 267 21.27 14.93 9.53
CA PRO A 267 19.79 14.93 9.58
C PRO A 267 19.18 13.52 9.53
N VAL A 268 19.87 12.58 8.89
CA VAL A 268 19.42 11.17 8.78
C VAL A 268 19.64 10.41 10.08
N SER A 269 20.78 10.58 10.76
CA SER A 269 21.06 9.93 12.05
C SER A 269 20.29 10.58 13.19
N GLU A 270 20.15 11.92 13.18
CA GLU A 270 19.38 12.71 14.16
C GLU A 270 17.88 12.37 14.15
N SER A 271 17.35 11.87 13.03
CA SER A 271 15.95 11.43 12.94
C SER A 271 15.62 10.29 13.90
N GLY A 272 16.62 9.62 14.50
CA GLY A 272 16.42 8.48 15.40
C GLY A 272 15.81 7.26 14.70
N SER A 273 15.87 7.24 13.36
CA SER A 273 15.26 6.19 12.54
C SER A 273 15.88 4.81 12.81
N ALA A 274 15.05 3.77 12.77
CA ALA A 274 15.53 2.40 12.91
C ALA A 274 16.59 2.06 11.82
N PRO A 275 17.58 1.18 12.09
CA PRO A 275 18.64 0.85 11.13
C PRO A 275 18.13 0.41 9.74
N ALA A 276 16.98 -0.26 9.70
CA ALA A 276 16.34 -0.67 8.44
C ALA A 276 15.86 0.53 7.58
N VAL A 277 15.46 1.64 8.21
CA VAL A 277 15.12 2.89 7.52
C VAL A 277 16.39 3.53 6.97
N GLY A 278 17.46 3.62 7.79
CA GLY A 278 18.76 4.13 7.33
C GLY A 278 19.30 3.39 6.10
N ARG A 279 19.25 2.05 6.11
CA ARG A 279 19.64 1.23 4.95
C ARG A 279 18.75 1.49 3.71
N HIS A 280 17.45 1.67 3.91
CA HIS A 280 16.53 2.00 2.82
C HIS A 280 16.86 3.36 2.18
N LEU A 281 17.12 4.38 3.00
CA LEU A 281 17.52 5.70 2.52
C LEU A 281 18.90 5.66 1.81
N ALA A 282 19.84 4.89 2.35
CA ALA A 282 21.14 4.64 1.70
C ALA A 282 20.98 3.99 0.33
N ARG A 283 20.01 3.08 0.18
CA ARG A 283 19.71 2.44 -1.09
C ARG A 283 19.07 3.40 -2.10
N ILE A 284 18.19 4.30 -1.66
CA ILE A 284 17.67 5.38 -2.53
C ILE A 284 18.82 6.30 -2.97
N ALA A 285 19.70 6.70 -2.06
CA ALA A 285 20.86 7.52 -2.39
C ALA A 285 21.83 6.81 -3.37
N ALA A 286 21.98 5.49 -3.27
CA ALA A 286 22.80 4.68 -4.17
C ALA A 286 22.24 4.57 -5.60
N MET A 287 20.98 4.94 -5.85
CA MET A 287 20.44 5.02 -7.21
C MET A 287 21.01 6.22 -7.99
N ASP A 288 21.51 7.23 -7.28
CA ASP A 288 22.16 8.39 -7.89
C ASP A 288 23.66 8.10 -8.11
N PRO A 289 24.25 8.54 -9.23
CA PRO A 289 25.69 8.38 -9.48
C PRO A 289 26.59 8.92 -8.37
N ALA A 290 26.17 9.96 -7.64
CA ALA A 290 26.94 10.52 -6.52
C ALA A 290 27.15 9.49 -5.39
N GLY A 291 26.21 8.55 -5.21
CA GLY A 291 26.34 7.46 -4.24
C GLY A 291 27.45 6.48 -4.60
N THR A 292 27.50 6.07 -5.87
CA THR A 292 28.57 5.21 -6.39
C THR A 292 29.91 5.92 -6.36
N ASP A 293 29.96 7.17 -6.82
CA ASP A 293 31.18 7.99 -6.82
C ASP A 293 31.75 8.18 -5.41
N TYR A 294 30.89 8.36 -4.40
CA TYR A 294 31.32 8.42 -3.01
C TYR A 294 31.91 7.08 -2.53
N ALA A 295 31.27 5.96 -2.87
CA ALA A 295 31.69 4.63 -2.41
C ALA A 295 33.06 4.21 -3.00
N VAL A 296 33.37 4.65 -4.22
CA VAL A 296 34.66 4.36 -4.89
C VAL A 296 35.70 5.47 -4.70
N ALA A 297 35.33 6.62 -4.14
CA ALA A 297 36.26 7.71 -3.91
C ALA A 297 37.41 7.24 -2.99
N PRO A 298 38.66 7.66 -3.26
CA PRO A 298 39.79 7.37 -2.38
C PRO A 298 39.61 7.97 -0.98
N SER A 299 40.38 7.47 0.00
CA SER A 299 40.35 7.92 1.41
C SER A 299 40.32 9.45 1.53
N PRO A 300 39.68 10.04 2.57
CA PRO A 300 39.71 11.48 2.84
C PRO A 300 41.11 12.11 2.75
N ASP A 301 42.16 11.31 3.01
CA ASP A 301 43.56 11.74 2.99
C ASP A 301 44.10 12.09 1.59
N GLU A 302 43.49 11.59 0.51
CA GLU A 302 44.01 11.77 -0.86
C GLU A 302 43.35 12.94 -1.62
N ASN A 303 42.06 13.20 -1.38
CA ASN A 303 41.35 14.35 -1.96
C ASN A 303 40.14 14.75 -1.09
N PRO A 304 40.39 15.47 0.03
CA PRO A 304 39.36 15.77 1.02
C PRO A 304 38.21 16.57 0.42
N SER A 305 38.51 17.61 -0.37
CA SER A 305 37.47 18.48 -0.94
C SER A 305 36.50 17.78 -1.88
N ARG A 306 36.96 16.78 -2.66
CA ARG A 306 36.05 16.00 -3.54
C ARG A 306 35.20 15.04 -2.71
N ARG A 307 35.81 14.33 -1.75
CA ARG A 307 35.09 13.36 -0.93
C ARG A 307 34.06 14.03 -0.03
N ASP A 308 34.37 15.19 0.54
CA ASP A 308 33.46 15.97 1.37
C ASP A 308 32.24 16.44 0.58
N PHE A 309 32.44 16.89 -0.66
CA PHE A 309 31.33 17.30 -1.51
C PHE A 309 30.44 16.12 -1.93
N LEU A 310 31.03 14.95 -2.22
CA LEU A 310 30.27 13.72 -2.47
C LEU A 310 29.49 13.27 -1.21
N ALA A 311 30.10 13.38 -0.03
CA ALA A 311 29.45 13.11 1.24
C ALA A 311 28.23 14.03 1.45
N ALA A 312 28.38 15.33 1.17
CA ALA A 312 27.28 16.29 1.24
C ALA A 312 26.14 15.96 0.26
N GLN A 313 26.47 15.54 -0.97
CA GLN A 313 25.45 15.11 -1.95
C GLN A 313 24.68 13.86 -1.50
N VAL A 314 25.39 12.85 -0.95
CA VAL A 314 24.77 11.64 -0.40
C VAL A 314 23.85 11.99 0.77
N THR A 315 24.28 12.87 1.68
CA THR A 315 23.46 13.36 2.79
C THR A 315 22.23 14.11 2.28
N ALA A 316 22.35 14.97 1.28
CA ALA A 316 21.23 15.69 0.68
C ALA A 316 20.21 14.72 0.06
N LEU A 317 20.65 13.75 -0.76
CA LEU A 317 19.80 12.69 -1.33
C LEU A 317 19.03 11.92 -0.24
N ALA A 318 19.74 11.39 0.75
CA ALA A 318 19.13 10.62 1.82
C ALA A 318 18.17 11.46 2.67
N THR A 319 18.46 12.75 2.85
CA THR A 319 17.59 13.69 3.57
C THR A 319 16.29 13.93 2.83
N GLY A 320 16.35 14.22 1.52
CA GLY A 320 15.15 14.41 0.70
C GLY A 320 14.27 13.16 0.67
N ALA A 321 14.88 11.99 0.51
CA ALA A 321 14.17 10.72 0.58
C ALA A 321 13.53 10.48 1.96
N GLY A 322 14.26 10.77 3.05
CA GLY A 322 13.77 10.63 4.42
C GLY A 322 12.57 11.53 4.72
N LEU A 323 12.60 12.77 4.23
CA LEU A 323 11.48 13.70 4.35
C LEU A 323 10.21 13.19 3.65
N VAL A 324 10.32 12.77 2.39
CA VAL A 324 9.18 12.21 1.66
C VAL A 324 8.63 10.99 2.38
N LEU A 325 9.49 10.05 2.79
CA LEU A 325 9.05 8.86 3.51
C LEU A 325 8.31 9.21 4.82
N ALA A 326 8.82 10.18 5.59
CA ALA A 326 8.20 10.61 6.83
C ALA A 326 6.83 11.27 6.60
N VAL A 327 6.74 12.21 5.65
CA VAL A 327 5.49 12.92 5.33
C VAL A 327 4.45 11.94 4.79
N VAL A 328 4.82 11.12 3.81
CA VAL A 328 3.92 10.12 3.21
C VAL A 328 3.41 9.12 4.24
N THR A 329 4.27 8.67 5.17
CA THR A 329 3.84 7.77 6.25
C THR A 329 2.81 8.45 7.17
N SER A 330 3.02 9.72 7.52
CA SER A 330 2.08 10.48 8.34
C SER A 330 0.75 10.72 7.63
N ASP A 331 0.78 11.09 6.35
CA ASP A 331 -0.42 11.32 5.55
C ASP A 331 -1.20 10.01 5.33
N PHE A 332 -0.52 8.89 5.11
CA PHE A 332 -1.14 7.57 5.04
C PHE A 332 -1.80 7.17 6.37
N GLU A 333 -1.12 7.39 7.51
CA GLU A 333 -1.70 7.14 8.84
C GLU A 333 -3.00 7.94 9.07
N ARG A 334 -3.01 9.21 8.67
CA ARG A 334 -4.22 10.06 8.76
C ARG A 334 -5.33 9.58 7.83
N ALA A 335 -4.98 9.13 6.63
CA ALA A 335 -5.96 8.61 5.67
C ALA A 335 -6.67 7.35 6.17
N ILE A 336 -5.97 6.50 6.92
CA ILE A 336 -6.54 5.29 7.52
C ILE A 336 -7.14 5.54 8.93
N ARG A 337 -7.36 6.78 9.35
CA ARG A 337 -7.86 7.09 10.71
C ARG A 337 -9.21 6.44 11.06
N ASP A 338 -10.01 6.15 10.05
CA ASP A 338 -11.36 5.60 10.18
C ASP A 338 -11.37 4.09 10.48
N PHE A 339 -10.21 3.42 10.41
CA PHE A 339 -10.03 2.07 10.94
C PHE A 339 -9.82 2.10 12.46
N ASP A 340 -10.04 0.99 13.16
CA ASP A 340 -9.81 0.93 14.61
C ASP A 340 -8.33 1.18 14.96
N ALA A 341 -8.03 1.76 16.12
CA ALA A 341 -6.66 2.09 16.53
C ALA A 341 -5.71 0.88 16.58
N ARG A 342 -6.23 -0.32 16.82
CA ARG A 342 -5.45 -1.57 16.73
C ARG A 342 -5.16 -1.94 15.27
N GLU A 343 -6.17 -1.85 14.41
CA GLU A 343 -6.06 -2.16 12.98
C GLU A 343 -5.07 -1.22 12.30
N ARG A 344 -5.16 0.08 12.56
CA ARG A 344 -4.21 1.10 12.05
C ARG A 344 -2.76 0.76 12.39
N ARG A 345 -2.49 0.41 13.64
CA ARG A 345 -1.13 0.02 14.08
C ARG A 345 -0.61 -1.19 13.31
N ILE A 346 -1.47 -2.17 13.03
CA ILE A 346 -1.09 -3.36 12.26
C ILE A 346 -0.83 -2.97 10.80
N ILE A 347 -1.73 -2.19 10.17
CA ILE A 347 -1.56 -1.71 8.78
C ILE A 347 -0.22 -0.97 8.64
N LEU A 348 0.08 -0.02 9.53
CA LEU A 348 1.32 0.77 9.50
C LEU A 348 2.56 -0.11 9.69
N ALA A 349 2.54 -1.02 10.66
CA ALA A 349 3.65 -1.93 10.91
C ALA A 349 3.93 -2.85 9.71
N MET A 350 2.89 -3.31 9.03
CA MET A 350 3.02 -4.15 7.84
C MET A 350 3.47 -3.37 6.62
N THR A 351 2.91 -2.18 6.38
CA THR A 351 3.28 -1.28 5.28
C THR A 351 4.77 -0.92 5.34
N GLY A 352 5.29 -0.64 6.53
CA GLY A 352 6.70 -0.31 6.73
C GLY A 352 7.11 0.90 5.90
N ARG A 353 8.03 0.71 4.95
CA ARG A 353 8.57 1.76 4.07
C ARG A 353 7.98 1.70 2.66
N PHE A 354 6.74 1.20 2.53
CA PHE A 354 6.06 1.00 1.24
C PHE A 354 6.88 0.11 0.27
N GLU A 355 7.54 -0.91 0.82
CA GLU A 355 8.25 -1.92 0.04
C GLU A 355 7.23 -2.80 -0.67
N ARG A 356 7.47 -3.12 -1.95
CA ARG A 356 6.55 -3.94 -2.78
C ARG A 356 6.04 -5.18 -2.05
N ASP A 357 6.94 -6.05 -1.58
CA ASP A 357 6.58 -7.30 -0.89
C ASP A 357 5.74 -7.09 0.38
N ARG A 358 5.88 -5.93 1.04
CA ARG A 358 5.09 -5.57 2.21
C ARG A 358 3.71 -5.10 1.81
N LEU A 359 3.62 -4.24 0.80
CA LEU A 359 2.34 -3.73 0.29
C LEU A 359 1.47 -4.86 -0.27
N GLU A 360 2.06 -5.80 -1.01
CA GLU A 360 1.36 -6.98 -1.53
C GLU A 360 0.72 -7.80 -0.41
N ARG A 361 1.39 -7.93 0.75
CA ARG A 361 0.87 -8.62 1.94
C ARG A 361 -0.09 -7.77 2.78
N THR A 362 0.02 -6.45 2.70
CA THR A 362 -0.78 -5.51 3.49
C THR A 362 -2.15 -5.29 2.86
N MET A 363 -2.26 -5.29 1.52
CA MET A 363 -3.52 -5.02 0.82
C MET A 363 -4.67 -5.97 1.23
N PRO A 364 -4.49 -7.31 1.31
CA PRO A 364 -5.56 -8.20 1.79
C PRO A 364 -6.03 -7.88 3.21
N LEU A 365 -5.11 -7.40 4.07
CA LEU A 365 -5.45 -7.02 5.44
C LEU A 365 -6.26 -5.71 5.47
N VAL A 366 -5.89 -4.72 4.65
CA VAL A 366 -6.66 -3.48 4.50
C VAL A 366 -8.08 -3.79 4.02
N LEU A 367 -8.22 -4.71 3.07
CA LEU A 367 -9.53 -5.20 2.59
C LEU A 367 -10.32 -5.91 3.70
N GLU A 368 -9.68 -6.78 4.48
CA GLU A 368 -10.33 -7.48 5.60
C GLU A 368 -10.84 -6.49 6.65
N PHE A 369 -10.01 -5.53 7.05
CA PHE A 369 -10.41 -4.50 8.00
C PHE A 369 -11.47 -3.55 7.43
N ALA A 370 -11.42 -3.25 6.13
CA ALA A 370 -12.46 -2.46 5.47
C ALA A 370 -13.79 -3.20 5.52
N TYR A 371 -13.78 -4.52 5.40
CA TYR A 371 -14.97 -5.35 5.52
C TYR A 371 -15.52 -5.41 6.94
N LEU A 372 -14.65 -5.58 7.94
CA LEU A 372 -15.08 -5.46 9.34
C LEU A 372 -15.69 -4.09 9.63
N ASN A 373 -15.11 -3.01 9.10
CA ASN A 373 -15.67 -1.67 9.27
C ASN A 373 -17.03 -1.52 8.60
N LEU A 374 -17.20 -1.96 7.35
CA LEU A 374 -18.51 -1.98 6.69
C LEU A 374 -19.56 -2.69 7.55
N LEU A 375 -19.24 -3.89 8.06
CA LEU A 375 -20.17 -4.66 8.89
C LEU A 375 -20.46 -3.96 10.23
N ARG A 376 -19.46 -3.35 10.87
CA ARG A 376 -19.66 -2.54 12.09
C ARG A 376 -20.57 -1.34 11.84
N GLU A 377 -20.44 -0.69 10.69
CA GLU A 377 -21.30 0.42 10.30
C GLU A 377 -22.74 -0.02 10.08
N MET A 378 -22.96 -1.15 9.39
CA MET A 378 -24.27 -1.76 9.19
C MET A 378 -24.94 -2.18 10.52
N GLY A 379 -24.13 -2.65 11.48
CA GLY A 379 -24.57 -3.08 12.81
C GLY A 379 -24.59 -1.99 13.89
N ARG A 380 -24.27 -0.73 13.56
CA ARG A 380 -24.02 0.34 14.55
C ARG A 380 -25.19 0.55 15.53
N GLU A 381 -26.42 0.49 15.02
CA GLU A 381 -27.64 0.68 15.82
C GLU A 381 -27.92 -0.46 16.82
N GLU A 382 -27.32 -1.63 16.61
CA GLU A 382 -27.55 -2.79 17.47
C GLU A 382 -26.63 -2.83 18.70
N GLY A 383 -25.55 -2.04 18.68
CA GLY A 383 -24.59 -1.94 19.78
C GLY A 383 -24.03 -3.31 20.18
N GLY A 384 -23.91 -3.55 21.49
CA GLY A 384 -23.31 -4.79 22.03
C GLY A 384 -24.10 -6.08 21.81
N LYS A 385 -25.25 -6.04 21.11
CA LYS A 385 -26.00 -7.26 20.75
C LYS A 385 -25.33 -8.04 19.64
N VAL A 386 -24.53 -7.37 18.81
CA VAL A 386 -23.84 -7.96 17.66
C VAL A 386 -22.34 -8.00 17.96
N VAL A 387 -21.73 -9.14 17.69
CA VAL A 387 -20.30 -9.37 17.84
C VAL A 387 -19.75 -9.83 16.50
N PHE A 388 -18.67 -9.19 16.06
CA PHE A 388 -17.94 -9.58 14.86
C PHE A 388 -16.73 -10.44 15.26
N ARG A 389 -16.54 -11.59 14.60
CA ARG A 389 -15.38 -12.45 14.82
C ARG A 389 -14.78 -12.87 13.50
N THR A 390 -13.47 -12.76 13.35
CA THR A 390 -12.75 -13.36 12.23
C THR A 390 -12.31 -14.77 12.60
N VAL A 391 -12.68 -15.75 11.79
CA VAL A 391 -12.16 -17.12 11.86
C VAL A 391 -11.15 -17.31 10.74
N ARG A 392 -9.97 -17.80 11.09
CA ARG A 392 -8.90 -18.11 10.13
C ARG A 392 -8.64 -19.60 10.10
N VAL A 393 -8.57 -20.16 8.90
CA VAL A 393 -8.21 -21.56 8.69
C VAL A 393 -7.11 -21.62 7.64
N ARG A 394 -6.04 -22.37 7.90
CA ARG A 394 -4.97 -22.49 6.91
C ARG A 394 -5.45 -23.31 5.70
N ARG A 395 -4.92 -22.98 4.53
CA ARG A 395 -5.10 -23.69 3.27
C ARG A 395 -3.78 -24.21 2.71
N ALA A 396 -3.85 -25.24 1.89
CA ALA A 396 -2.74 -25.73 1.08
C ALA A 396 -3.21 -25.90 -0.37
N VAL A 397 -2.32 -25.64 -1.33
CA VAL A 397 -2.62 -25.87 -2.74
C VAL A 397 -2.72 -27.37 -2.99
N ALA A 398 -3.82 -27.83 -3.58
CA ALA A 398 -4.08 -29.26 -3.76
C ALA A 398 -2.98 -29.96 -4.57
N VAL A 399 -2.39 -29.26 -5.55
CA VAL A 399 -1.27 -29.76 -6.37
C VAL A 399 0.00 -29.96 -5.54
N GLU A 400 0.33 -29.03 -4.63
CA GLU A 400 1.49 -29.16 -3.75
C GLU A 400 1.32 -30.32 -2.75
N VAL A 401 0.11 -30.49 -2.21
CA VAL A 401 -0.20 -31.66 -1.37
C VAL A 401 -0.11 -32.96 -2.16
N GLN A 402 -0.53 -32.96 -3.43
CA GLN A 402 -0.42 -34.13 -4.30
C GLN A 402 1.05 -34.48 -4.59
N ALA A 403 1.92 -33.49 -4.80
CA ALA A 403 3.36 -33.72 -4.99
C ALA A 403 4.05 -34.38 -3.77
N LEU A 404 3.48 -34.24 -2.57
CA LEU A 404 3.95 -34.98 -1.38
C LEU A 404 3.56 -36.46 -1.41
N ALA A 405 2.44 -36.81 -2.06
CA ALA A 405 2.01 -38.20 -2.21
C ALA A 405 2.89 -38.96 -3.22
N ASP A 406 3.40 -38.26 -4.23
CA ASP A 406 4.16 -38.84 -5.34
C ASP A 406 5.67 -39.00 -5.04
N GLN A 407 6.12 -38.77 -3.79
CA GLN A 407 7.54 -38.86 -3.43
C GLN A 407 8.05 -40.32 -3.36
N PRO A 408 9.20 -40.64 -4.00
CA PRO A 408 9.82 -41.94 -3.90
C PRO A 408 10.35 -42.17 -2.46
N GLY A 409 9.97 -43.30 -1.84
CA GLY A 409 10.47 -43.71 -0.52
C GLY A 409 9.46 -43.62 0.63
N GLY A 410 8.21 -43.20 0.38
CA GLY A 410 7.16 -43.16 1.42
C GLY A 410 6.44 -41.83 1.48
N GLY A 411 5.88 -41.38 0.35
CA GLY A 411 5.09 -40.16 0.26
C GLY A 411 3.83 -40.16 1.13
N LEU A 412 3.19 -39.00 1.22
CA LEU A 412 1.97 -38.80 2.01
C LEU A 412 0.85 -39.76 1.56
N THR A 413 0.49 -40.71 2.43
CA THR A 413 -0.55 -41.69 2.11
C THR A 413 -1.92 -41.05 1.95
N ARG A 414 -2.85 -41.72 1.24
CA ARG A 414 -4.26 -41.28 1.13
C ARG A 414 -4.93 -41.08 2.50
N ILE A 415 -4.58 -41.92 3.48
CA ILE A 415 -5.08 -41.82 4.85
C ILE A 415 -4.49 -40.58 5.53
N GLY A 416 -3.18 -40.36 5.41
CA GLY A 416 -2.51 -39.16 5.90
C GLY A 416 -3.11 -37.88 5.33
N ARG A 417 -3.31 -37.82 4.01
CA ARG A 417 -3.99 -36.70 3.34
C ARG A 417 -5.38 -36.43 3.92
N ARG A 418 -6.23 -37.46 4.05
CA ARG A 418 -7.59 -37.30 4.63
C ARG A 418 -7.58 -36.93 6.11
N ARG A 419 -6.52 -37.23 6.85
CA ARG A 419 -6.37 -36.90 8.27
C ARG A 419 -5.85 -35.47 8.48
N LEU A 420 -5.04 -34.97 7.56
CA LEU A 420 -4.47 -33.62 7.62
C LEU A 420 -5.35 -32.56 6.94
N PHE A 421 -6.12 -32.96 5.93
CA PHE A 421 -6.81 -32.03 5.04
C PHE A 421 -8.30 -32.36 4.83
N GLU A 422 -9.08 -31.33 4.51
CA GLU A 422 -10.44 -31.37 3.95
C GLU A 422 -10.47 -30.62 2.62
N ASP A 423 -11.40 -30.96 1.74
CA ASP A 423 -11.59 -30.21 0.49
C ASP A 423 -12.19 -28.83 0.81
N ASP A 424 -11.69 -27.76 0.18
CA ASP A 424 -12.30 -26.45 0.34
C ASP A 424 -13.51 -26.30 -0.60
N PRO A 425 -14.74 -26.16 -0.09
CA PRO A 425 -15.93 -26.04 -0.93
C PRO A 425 -15.96 -24.76 -1.78
N GLU A 426 -15.19 -23.73 -1.40
CA GLU A 426 -15.14 -22.43 -2.10
C GLU A 426 -13.99 -22.36 -3.11
N ARG A 427 -12.97 -23.23 -2.97
CA ARG A 427 -11.74 -23.22 -3.77
C ARG A 427 -11.34 -24.66 -4.11
N PRO A 428 -11.83 -25.22 -5.23
CA PRO A 428 -11.56 -26.62 -5.61
C PRO A 428 -10.08 -26.94 -5.82
N ASP A 429 -9.25 -25.93 -6.07
CA ASP A 429 -7.79 -26.00 -6.20
C ASP A 429 -7.05 -26.06 -4.85
N MET A 430 -7.77 -25.92 -3.74
CA MET A 430 -7.22 -25.80 -2.39
C MET A 430 -7.79 -26.85 -1.43
N LEU A 431 -7.01 -27.15 -0.41
CA LEU A 431 -7.38 -28.00 0.72
C LEU A 431 -7.29 -27.20 2.02
N VAL A 432 -8.17 -27.47 2.97
CA VAL A 432 -8.19 -26.84 4.29
C VAL A 432 -7.47 -27.72 5.29
N TRP A 433 -6.56 -27.14 6.08
CA TRP A 433 -5.88 -27.86 7.15
C TRP A 433 -6.84 -28.16 8.31
N LYS A 434 -6.88 -29.43 8.74
CA LYS A 434 -7.58 -29.85 9.96
C LYS A 434 -6.87 -29.37 11.24
N PRO A 435 -5.53 -29.49 11.37
CA PRO A 435 -4.81 -28.99 12.54
C PRO A 435 -4.81 -27.46 12.60
N ARG A 436 -5.13 -26.92 13.77
CA ARG A 436 -5.20 -25.48 14.05
C ARG A 436 -3.94 -24.94 14.69
N THR A 437 -3.15 -25.79 15.33
CA THR A 437 -1.88 -25.40 15.97
C THR A 437 -0.71 -26.26 15.50
N VAL A 438 0.51 -25.77 15.76
CA VAL A 438 1.75 -26.51 15.44
C VAL A 438 1.83 -27.80 16.26
N GLU A 439 1.36 -27.76 17.50
CA GLU A 439 1.32 -28.92 18.41
C GLU A 439 0.34 -29.98 17.90
N GLU A 440 -0.86 -29.57 17.45
CA GLU A 440 -1.82 -30.47 16.83
C GLU A 440 -1.26 -31.10 15.54
N LEU A 441 -0.56 -30.30 14.73
CA LEU A 441 0.09 -30.78 13.51
C LEU A 441 1.18 -31.81 13.85
N GLY A 442 2.09 -31.48 14.79
CA GLY A 442 3.17 -32.36 15.20
C GLY A 442 2.67 -33.67 15.79
N ALA A 443 1.66 -33.61 16.67
CA ALA A 443 1.02 -34.80 17.22
C ALA A 443 0.39 -35.68 16.13
N LEU A 444 -0.28 -35.08 15.15
CA LEU A 444 -0.89 -35.80 14.04
C LEU A 444 0.16 -36.42 13.10
N CYS A 445 1.25 -35.71 12.81
CA CYS A 445 2.38 -36.24 12.04
C CYS A 445 3.01 -37.46 12.74
N ALA A 446 3.19 -37.41 14.07
CA ALA A 446 3.70 -38.53 14.86
C ALA A 446 2.77 -39.75 14.84
N VAL A 447 1.45 -39.52 15.00
CA VAL A 447 0.43 -40.59 14.92
C VAL A 447 0.39 -41.23 13.53
N LEU A 448 0.59 -40.43 12.47
CA LEU A 448 0.63 -40.92 11.09
C LEU A 448 1.95 -41.60 10.73
N GLN A 449 2.94 -41.60 11.63
CA GLN A 449 4.28 -42.16 11.40
C GLN A 449 4.89 -41.69 10.08
N LEU A 450 4.76 -40.40 9.81
CA LEU A 450 5.29 -39.81 8.58
C LEU A 450 6.82 -39.86 8.61
N ASP A 451 7.42 -40.14 7.45
CA ASP A 451 8.86 -39.99 7.25
C ASP A 451 9.31 -38.56 7.62
N GLU A 452 10.50 -38.44 8.20
CA GLU A 452 11.03 -37.17 8.69
C GLU A 452 11.09 -36.09 7.60
N THR A 453 11.40 -36.48 6.36
CA THR A 453 11.46 -35.56 5.22
C THR A 453 10.08 -35.08 4.79
N VAL A 454 9.06 -35.95 4.86
CA VAL A 454 7.67 -35.61 4.56
C VAL A 454 7.06 -34.76 5.67
N ALA A 455 7.34 -35.09 6.94
CA ALA A 455 6.92 -34.32 8.10
C ALA A 455 7.50 -32.90 8.07
N ALA A 456 8.79 -32.74 7.73
CA ALA A 456 9.43 -31.43 7.58
C ALA A 456 8.79 -30.59 6.47
N LYS A 457 8.46 -31.18 5.32
CA LYS A 457 7.76 -30.49 4.22
C LYS A 457 6.34 -30.08 4.62
N ILE A 458 5.64 -30.93 5.36
CA ILE A 458 4.30 -30.62 5.90
C ILE A 458 4.36 -29.46 6.89
N ALA A 459 5.35 -29.46 7.79
CA ALA A 459 5.55 -28.36 8.72
C ALA A 459 5.84 -27.04 7.99
N ALA A 460 6.77 -27.06 7.03
CA ALA A 460 7.10 -25.89 6.21
C ALA A 460 5.89 -25.37 5.41
N MET A 461 5.08 -26.26 4.84
CA MET A 461 3.86 -25.90 4.13
C MET A 461 2.80 -25.32 5.07
N TRP A 462 2.66 -25.85 6.29
CA TRP A 462 1.71 -25.30 7.27
C TRP A 462 2.14 -23.92 7.78
N GLU A 463 3.43 -23.69 7.99
CA GLU A 463 3.94 -22.39 8.46
C GLU A 463 3.63 -21.26 7.47
N THR A 464 3.85 -21.51 6.18
CA THR A 464 3.65 -20.54 5.09
C THR A 464 2.25 -20.57 4.48
N ALA A 465 1.39 -21.50 4.92
CA ALA A 465 0.04 -21.69 4.39
C ALA A 465 -0.80 -20.40 4.45
N PRO A 466 -1.44 -19.99 3.32
CA PRO A 466 -2.38 -18.89 3.32
C PRO A 466 -3.61 -19.22 4.16
N PHE A 467 -4.35 -18.19 4.60
CA PHE A 467 -5.57 -18.37 5.38
C PHE A 467 -6.82 -18.24 4.50
N ARG A 468 -7.75 -19.17 4.66
CA ARG A 468 -9.19 -18.93 4.53
C ARG A 468 -9.64 -18.01 5.65
N VAL A 469 -10.35 -16.95 5.30
CA VAL A 469 -10.90 -15.99 6.27
C VAL A 469 -12.41 -16.02 6.17
N ASP A 470 -13.08 -16.31 7.29
CA ASP A 470 -14.52 -16.20 7.42
C ASP A 470 -14.84 -15.13 8.46
N ILE A 471 -15.72 -14.18 8.13
CA ILE A 471 -16.19 -13.18 9.08
C ILE A 471 -17.56 -13.62 9.61
N LEU A 472 -17.63 -13.81 10.93
CA LEU A 472 -18.86 -14.16 11.63
C LEU A 472 -19.52 -12.90 12.17
N VAL A 473 -20.79 -12.70 11.81
CA VAL A 473 -21.69 -11.74 12.45
C VAL A 473 -22.56 -12.52 13.42
N ALA A 474 -22.28 -12.41 14.73
CA ALA A 474 -22.94 -13.19 15.77
C ALA A 474 -23.87 -12.30 16.63
N VAL A 475 -25.15 -12.65 16.68
CA VAL A 475 -26.17 -11.98 17.49
C VAL A 475 -26.33 -12.72 18.82
N ASN A 476 -26.13 -12.00 19.93
CA ASN A 476 -26.32 -12.53 21.27
C ASN A 476 -27.82 -12.65 21.60
N LEU A 477 -28.30 -13.89 21.74
CA LEU A 477 -29.72 -14.18 21.98
C LEU A 477 -30.21 -13.65 23.33
N GLU A 478 -29.36 -13.68 24.36
CA GLU A 478 -29.72 -13.18 25.69
C GLU A 478 -29.86 -11.66 25.70
N ALA A 479 -28.91 -10.96 25.07
CA ALA A 479 -28.95 -9.50 24.94
C ALA A 479 -30.19 -9.02 24.17
N VAL A 480 -30.59 -9.76 23.13
CA VAL A 480 -31.83 -9.49 22.39
C VAL A 480 -33.07 -9.78 23.23
N ALA A 481 -33.13 -10.94 23.90
CA ALA A 481 -34.30 -11.34 24.71
C ALA A 481 -34.61 -10.35 25.86
N ARG A 482 -33.62 -9.62 26.37
CA ARG A 482 -33.82 -8.59 27.40
C ARG A 482 -34.53 -7.33 26.90
N VAL A 483 -34.52 -7.05 25.60
CA VAL A 483 -35.02 -5.78 25.04
C VAL A 483 -36.25 -5.94 24.15
N THR A 484 -36.72 -7.16 23.92
CA THR A 484 -37.92 -7.41 23.10
C THR A 484 -38.71 -8.63 23.61
N PRO A 485 -40.05 -8.59 23.56
CA PRO A 485 -40.89 -9.77 23.80
C PRO A 485 -40.84 -10.80 22.66
N ASN A 486 -40.34 -10.43 21.46
CA ASN A 486 -40.20 -11.33 20.31
C ASN A 486 -38.75 -11.38 19.81
N PRO A 487 -37.88 -12.19 20.46
CA PRO A 487 -36.47 -12.27 20.11
C PRO A 487 -36.23 -12.85 18.71
N ALA A 488 -37.09 -13.75 18.23
CA ALA A 488 -36.94 -14.37 16.91
C ALA A 488 -37.11 -13.36 15.78
N LEU A 489 -38.17 -12.53 15.85
CA LEU A 489 -38.38 -11.45 14.88
C LEU A 489 -37.24 -10.45 14.91
N ARG A 490 -36.78 -10.05 16.11
CA ARG A 490 -35.71 -9.08 16.25
C ARG A 490 -34.37 -9.59 15.71
N VAL A 491 -34.05 -10.87 15.93
CA VAL A 491 -32.87 -11.50 15.31
C VAL A 491 -32.97 -11.44 13.79
N ALA A 492 -34.13 -11.76 13.21
CA ALA A 492 -34.32 -11.71 11.77
C ALA A 492 -34.14 -10.29 11.21
N GLU A 493 -34.67 -9.27 11.90
CA GLU A 493 -34.44 -7.86 11.56
C GLU A 493 -32.95 -7.48 11.60
N ILE A 494 -32.23 -7.92 12.64
CA ILE A 494 -30.80 -7.66 12.76
C ILE A 494 -30.04 -8.31 11.60
N LEU A 495 -30.30 -9.58 11.31
CA LEU A 495 -29.65 -10.30 10.21
C LEU A 495 -30.00 -9.72 8.84
N ALA A 496 -31.23 -9.23 8.65
CA ALA A 496 -31.66 -8.57 7.41
C ALA A 496 -30.85 -7.29 7.11
N ARG A 497 -30.35 -6.58 8.13
CA ARG A 497 -29.43 -5.44 7.92
C ARG A 497 -28.14 -5.84 7.23
N PHE A 498 -27.66 -7.07 7.46
CA PHE A 498 -26.49 -7.65 6.82
C PHE A 498 -26.82 -8.33 5.48
N GLY A 499 -28.00 -8.06 4.92
CA GLY A 499 -28.45 -8.61 3.65
C GLY A 499 -28.94 -10.07 3.73
N VAL A 500 -28.95 -10.68 4.92
CA VAL A 500 -29.38 -12.07 5.08
C VAL A 500 -30.91 -12.13 5.03
N ALA A 501 -31.45 -12.69 3.95
CA ALA A 501 -32.89 -12.92 3.85
C ALA A 501 -33.34 -13.89 4.96
N PRO A 502 -34.42 -13.61 5.70
CA PRO A 502 -35.06 -14.64 6.50
C PRO A 502 -35.47 -15.74 5.54
N ARG A 503 -34.92 -16.95 5.67
CA ARG A 503 -35.41 -18.11 4.93
C ARG A 503 -36.90 -18.22 5.23
N ARG A 504 -37.76 -17.76 4.32
CA ARG A 504 -39.15 -18.19 4.25
C ARG A 504 -39.02 -19.70 4.18
N ALA A 505 -39.50 -20.38 5.21
CA ALA A 505 -39.49 -21.82 5.29
C ALA A 505 -39.86 -22.35 3.90
N ALA A 506 -38.90 -23.04 3.27
CA ALA A 506 -39.18 -23.78 2.06
C ALA A 506 -40.44 -24.59 2.38
N ARG A 507 -41.50 -24.39 1.58
CA ARG A 507 -42.66 -25.28 1.61
C ARG A 507 -42.11 -26.69 1.58
N SER A 508 -42.31 -27.43 2.66
CA SER A 508 -42.02 -28.86 2.70
C SER A 508 -42.64 -29.51 1.46
N PRO A 509 -41.90 -30.31 0.69
CA PRO A 509 -42.51 -31.08 -0.38
C PRO A 509 -43.43 -32.11 0.25
N ASP A 510 -44.71 -32.04 -0.13
CA ASP A 510 -45.73 -33.08 -0.10
C ASP A 510 -45.68 -34.10 1.05
N MET A 511 -46.40 -33.80 2.12
CA MET A 511 -47.19 -34.84 2.79
C MET A 511 -48.48 -35.01 1.98
N ALA A 512 -48.42 -35.92 0.99
CA ALA A 512 -49.60 -36.46 0.36
C ALA A 512 -50.48 -37.10 1.42
N THR A 513 -51.65 -36.51 1.61
CA THR A 513 -52.77 -36.98 2.42
C THR A 513 -53.25 -38.34 1.93
N THR A 514 -52.87 -39.41 2.62
CA THR A 514 -53.61 -40.67 2.64
C THR A 514 -54.80 -40.54 3.58
N ALA A 515 -55.99 -40.27 3.03
CA ALA A 515 -57.27 -40.63 3.65
C ALA A 515 -58.39 -40.57 2.59
N GLY A 516 -58.86 -41.73 2.14
CA GLY A 516 -59.96 -41.86 1.18
C GLY A 516 -60.26 -43.31 0.80
N GLN A 517 -60.62 -44.13 1.79
CA GLN A 517 -61.40 -45.36 1.60
C GLN A 517 -62.78 -44.99 1.01
N THR A 518 -63.32 -45.60 -0.05
CA THR A 518 -64.01 -46.92 -0.16
C THR A 518 -64.84 -46.92 -1.48
N PRO A 519 -65.53 -47.99 -1.93
CA PRO A 519 -65.31 -49.44 -1.82
C PRO A 519 -65.46 -50.20 -3.17
N ASN A 520 -65.22 -51.51 -3.11
CA ASN A 520 -65.54 -52.55 -4.12
C ASN A 520 -66.89 -52.40 -4.85
N ALA A 521 -66.91 -52.76 -6.14
CA ALA A 521 -67.97 -53.61 -6.73
C ALA A 521 -67.43 -54.35 -7.99
N PRO A 522 -67.91 -55.58 -8.29
CA PRO A 522 -67.30 -56.50 -9.24
C PRO A 522 -67.97 -56.50 -10.64
N ALA A 523 -67.35 -57.29 -11.52
CA ALA A 523 -67.64 -57.55 -12.93
C ALA A 523 -69.11 -57.81 -13.32
N GLY A 524 -69.47 -57.40 -14.55
CA GLY A 524 -70.65 -57.90 -15.25
C GLY A 524 -71.10 -57.06 -16.46
N ALA A 525 -70.61 -57.46 -17.64
CA ALA A 525 -71.34 -57.61 -18.91
C ALA A 525 -72.24 -56.48 -19.50
N ASP A 526 -71.87 -56.11 -20.73
CA ASP A 526 -72.68 -56.13 -21.96
C ASP A 526 -73.34 -54.84 -22.50
N GLN A 527 -73.14 -54.66 -23.81
CA GLN A 527 -73.85 -53.84 -24.83
C GLN A 527 -73.88 -52.32 -24.62
N GLY A 528 -73.67 -51.44 -25.59
CA GLY A 528 -73.65 -51.51 -27.04
C GLY A 528 -73.91 -50.08 -27.55
N GLU A 529 -73.43 -49.81 -28.76
CA GLU A 529 -73.88 -48.77 -29.70
C GLU A 529 -73.60 -47.27 -29.44
N ASP A 530 -72.84 -46.75 -30.42
CA ASP A 530 -73.07 -45.54 -31.20
C ASP A 530 -72.57 -44.15 -30.74
N ALA A 531 -71.54 -43.75 -31.49
CA ALA A 531 -71.03 -42.42 -31.86
C ALA A 531 -72.14 -41.51 -32.46
N PRO A 532 -71.92 -40.19 -32.66
CA PRO A 532 -70.64 -39.49 -32.86
C PRO A 532 -70.29 -38.37 -31.88
#